data_AF-A0A8A1M5V6-F1
#
_entry.id   AF-A0A8A1M5V6-F1
#
_cell.length_a   1.000
_cell.length_b   1.000
_cell.length_c   1.000
_cell.angle_alpha   90.00
_cell.angle_beta   90.00
_cell.angle_gamma   90.00
#
_symmetry.space_group_name_H-M   'P 1'
#
loop_
_entity.id
_entity.type
_entity.pdbx_description
1 polymer ?
#
loop_
_entity_poly.entity_id
_entity_poly.type
_entity_poly.pdbx_seq_one_letter_code
_entity_poly.pdbx_strand_id
1 'polypeptide(L)'
;PGADAPNLIDNSETVHISSLALLKMLRHGRAGVPMEVMGLMLGDFVDEFTVRVVDVFAMPQSGTGVSVEAVDPVFQTKMMEMLRQTGRASLKAMLSA
;
A
#
# COMPACT_ATOMS: atom_id res chain seq x y z
N PRO A 1 40.76 9.60 9.41
CA PRO A 1 39.83 9.72 8.26
C PRO A 1 38.57 8.91 8.56
N GLY A 2 37.45 9.62 8.68
CA GLY A 2 36.26 9.22 9.45
C GLY A 2 35.67 7.87 9.04
N ALA A 3 35.34 7.08 10.05
CA ALA A 3 34.52 5.89 9.88
C ALA A 3 33.15 6.31 9.37
N ASP A 4 32.72 5.72 8.24
CA ASP A 4 31.33 5.79 7.79
C ASP A 4 30.45 5.25 8.91
N ALA A 5 29.72 6.14 9.59
CA ALA A 5 28.76 5.76 10.61
C ALA A 5 27.56 5.10 9.90
N PRO A 6 27.32 3.79 10.06
CA PRO A 6 26.39 3.05 9.20
C PRO A 6 24.91 3.25 9.58
N ASN A 7 24.56 4.33 10.29
CA ASN A 7 23.23 4.51 10.90
C ASN A 7 22.90 5.99 11.18
N LEU A 8 23.23 6.90 10.26
CA LEU A 8 22.59 8.22 10.29
C LEU A 8 21.13 8.01 9.87
N ILE A 9 20.20 8.08 10.82
CA ILE A 9 18.77 8.00 10.56
C ILE A 9 18.38 9.24 9.75
N ASP A 10 18.36 9.09 8.43
CA ASP A 10 17.77 10.06 7.53
C ASP A 10 16.24 9.95 7.66
N ASN A 11 15.57 11.05 7.99
CA ASN A 11 14.10 11.12 8.13
C ASN A 11 13.47 11.93 6.98
N SER A 12 14.16 12.03 5.85
CA SER A 12 13.72 12.81 4.69
C SER A 12 12.88 12.01 3.70
N GLU A 13 12.38 10.82 4.09
CA GLU A 13 11.56 10.01 3.20
C GLU A 13 10.27 10.72 2.79
N THR A 14 10.03 10.76 1.50
CA THR A 14 8.89 11.46 0.91
C THR A 14 7.95 10.47 0.24
N VAL A 15 6.67 10.52 0.61
CA VAL A 15 5.62 9.71 -0.02
C VAL A 15 4.70 10.60 -0.84
N HIS A 16 4.70 10.38 -2.16
CA HIS A 16 3.76 11.02 -3.06
C HIS A 16 2.53 10.14 -3.28
N ILE A 17 1.37 10.59 -2.81
CA ILE A 17 0.10 9.88 -2.95
C ILE A 17 -0.73 10.52 -4.07
N SER A 18 -1.12 9.73 -5.07
CA SER A 18 -2.01 10.20 -6.12
C SER A 18 -3.40 10.54 -5.59
N SER A 19 -4.10 11.49 -6.23
CA SER A 19 -5.47 11.82 -5.86
C SER A 19 -6.42 10.62 -5.98
N LEU A 20 -6.18 9.72 -6.95
CA LEU A 20 -6.96 8.48 -7.12
C LEU A 20 -6.81 7.55 -5.91
N ALA A 21 -5.56 7.34 -5.46
CA ALA A 21 -5.25 6.52 -4.29
C ALA A 21 -5.94 7.09 -3.04
N LEU A 22 -5.80 8.40 -2.80
CA LEU A 22 -6.40 9.06 -1.64
C LEU A 22 -7.94 8.93 -1.62
N LEU A 23 -8.61 9.14 -2.75
CA LEU A 23 -10.07 8.98 -2.83
C LEU A 23 -10.52 7.55 -2.55
N LYS A 24 -9.78 6.55 -3.04
CA LYS A 24 -10.07 5.14 -2.76
C LYS A 24 -9.84 4.80 -1.28
N MET A 25 -8.79 5.32 -0.66
CA MET A 25 -8.54 5.17 0.79
C MET A 25 -9.72 5.73 1.60
N LEU A 26 -10.14 6.98 1.31
CA LEU A 26 -11.25 7.62 2.03
C LEU A 26 -12.59 6.88 1.83
N ARG A 27 -12.88 6.42 0.61
CA ARG A 27 -14.09 5.66 0.31
C ARG A 27 -14.11 4.33 1.05
N HIS A 28 -12.96 3.64 1.10
CA HIS A 28 -12.81 2.36 1.79
C HIS A 28 -12.93 2.53 3.30
N GLY A 29 -12.19 3.48 3.88
CA GLY A 29 -12.27 3.80 5.31
C GLY A 29 -13.69 4.11 5.77
N ARG A 30 -14.44 4.89 4.98
CA ARG A 30 -15.85 5.19 5.32
C ARG A 30 -16.77 3.97 5.21
N ALA A 31 -16.53 3.07 4.26
CA ALA A 31 -17.33 1.85 4.10
C ALA A 31 -17.06 0.82 5.22
N GLY A 32 -15.92 0.93 5.89
CA GLY A 32 -15.48 0.04 6.97
C GLY A 32 -16.08 0.30 8.34
N VAL A 33 -16.52 1.53 8.63
CA VAL A 33 -16.95 1.95 9.98
C VAL A 33 -18.07 1.03 10.51
N PRO A 34 -17.96 0.50 11.75
CA PRO A 34 -16.99 0.81 12.80
C PRO A 34 -15.76 -0.11 12.84
N MET A 35 -15.58 -0.98 11.85
CA MET A 35 -14.45 -1.92 11.79
C MET A 35 -13.22 -1.26 11.20
N GLU A 36 -12.04 -1.72 11.64
CA GLU A 36 -10.79 -1.40 10.97
C GLU A 36 -10.80 -2.00 9.55
N VAL A 37 -10.18 -1.30 8.61
CA VAL A 37 -10.07 -1.78 7.22
C VAL A 37 -8.64 -1.65 6.74
N MET A 38 -8.24 -2.62 5.91
CA MET A 38 -6.91 -2.67 5.31
C MET A 38 -6.97 -2.54 3.79
N GLY A 39 -5.85 -2.12 3.22
CA GLY A 39 -5.65 -2.04 1.79
C GLY A 39 -4.19 -2.20 1.38
N LEU A 40 -3.97 -2.52 0.12
CA LEU A 40 -2.63 -2.59 -0.46
C LEU A 40 -2.34 -1.34 -1.29
N MET A 41 -1.18 -0.74 -1.02
CA MET A 41 -0.67 0.39 -1.79
C MET A 41 0.13 -0.07 -2.99
N LEU A 42 -0.21 0.44 -4.17
CA LEU A 42 0.41 0.14 -5.45
C LEU A 42 1.15 1.35 -5.98
N GLY A 43 2.38 1.13 -6.42
CA GLY A 43 3.20 2.20 -6.95
C GLY A 43 4.62 1.78 -7.21
N ASP A 44 5.49 2.77 -7.27
CA ASP A 44 6.90 2.59 -7.62
C ASP A 44 7.80 3.35 -6.65
N PHE A 45 8.99 2.81 -6.44
CA PHE A 45 10.10 3.50 -5.80
C PHE A 45 10.76 4.39 -6.86
N VAL A 46 10.81 5.70 -6.61
CA VAL A 46 11.42 6.67 -7.54
C VAL A 46 12.92 6.75 -7.31
N ASP A 47 13.31 6.76 -6.03
CA ASP A 47 14.68 6.69 -5.53
C ASP A 47 14.66 6.02 -4.14
N GLU A 48 15.79 6.05 -3.43
CA GLU A 48 15.94 5.41 -2.11
C GLU A 48 15.12 6.07 -1.00
N PHE A 49 14.72 7.34 -1.17
CA PHE A 49 14.01 8.13 -0.17
C PHE A 49 12.58 8.50 -0.61
N THR A 50 12.22 8.26 -1.86
CA THR A 50 10.97 8.72 -2.45
C THR A 50 10.12 7.56 -2.97
N VAL A 51 8.93 7.42 -2.40
CA VAL A 51 7.93 6.43 -2.80
C VAL A 51 6.75 7.12 -3.45
N ARG A 52 6.30 6.61 -4.62
CA ARG A 52 5.13 7.15 -5.31
C ARG A 52 4.00 6.13 -5.34
N VAL A 53 2.93 6.40 -4.60
CA VAL A 53 1.70 5.61 -4.58
C VAL A 53 0.78 6.08 -5.70
N VAL A 54 0.60 5.21 -6.71
CA VAL A 54 -0.21 5.48 -7.90
C VAL A 54 -1.66 5.06 -7.68
N ASP A 55 -1.88 3.92 -7.03
CA ASP A 55 -3.22 3.37 -6.79
C ASP A 55 -3.28 2.59 -5.46
N VAL A 56 -4.49 2.31 -4.99
CA VAL A 56 -4.72 1.40 -3.85
C VAL A 56 -5.88 0.47 -4.16
N PHE A 57 -5.89 -0.70 -3.52
CA PHE A 57 -7.07 -1.54 -3.49
C PHE A 57 -7.40 -1.99 -2.07
N ALA A 58 -8.70 -2.08 -1.82
CA ALA A 58 -9.28 -2.55 -0.57
C ALA A 58 -9.09 -4.05 -0.41
N MET A 59 -8.65 -4.49 0.77
CA MET A 59 -8.74 -5.90 1.15
C MET A 59 -10.14 -6.21 1.70
N PRO A 60 -10.70 -7.39 1.37
CA PRO A 60 -11.94 -7.84 1.96
C PRO A 60 -11.75 -8.06 3.46
N GLN A 61 -12.77 -7.70 4.24
CA GLN A 61 -12.78 -7.97 5.66
C GLN A 61 -13.05 -9.46 5.87
N SER A 62 -12.06 -10.22 6.35
CA SER A 62 -12.25 -11.61 6.78
C SER A 62 -12.75 -11.60 8.21
N GLY A 63 -14.02 -11.95 8.39
CA GLY A 63 -14.79 -11.65 9.61
C GLY A 63 -14.34 -12.35 10.89
N THR A 64 -14.30 -11.58 11.98
CA THR A 64 -15.00 -11.76 13.28
C THR A 64 -14.33 -10.97 14.40
N GLY A 65 -13.11 -10.47 14.17
CA GLY A 65 -12.41 -9.55 15.07
C GLY A 65 -12.46 -8.11 14.56
N VAL A 66 -12.33 -7.17 15.49
CA VAL A 66 -12.11 -5.74 15.23
C VAL A 66 -10.75 -5.46 14.59
N SER A 67 -9.88 -6.47 14.51
CA SER A 67 -8.48 -6.37 14.11
C SER A 67 -8.22 -6.98 12.72
N VAL A 68 -7.26 -6.40 12.03
CA VAL A 68 -6.95 -6.73 10.63
C VAL A 68 -5.83 -7.76 10.51
N GLU A 69 -6.16 -9.03 10.79
CA GLU A 69 -5.17 -10.12 10.87
C GLU A 69 -5.09 -11.01 9.61
N ALA A 70 -5.93 -10.78 8.60
CA ALA A 70 -6.07 -11.71 7.47
C ALA A 70 -5.77 -11.05 6.12
N VAL A 71 -4.49 -10.92 5.78
CA VAL A 71 -4.10 -10.78 4.37
C VAL A 71 -4.27 -12.15 3.71
N ASP A 72 -5.31 -12.31 2.89
CA ASP A 72 -5.49 -13.52 2.09
C ASP A 72 -4.51 -13.50 0.89
N PRO A 73 -3.48 -14.37 0.89
CA PRO A 73 -2.49 -14.41 -0.20
C PRO A 73 -3.13 -14.81 -1.55
N VAL A 74 -4.23 -15.55 -1.54
CA VAL A 74 -4.97 -15.93 -2.75
C VAL A 74 -5.63 -14.70 -3.35
N PHE A 75 -6.31 -13.90 -2.51
CA PHE A 75 -6.93 -12.67 -2.94
C PHE A 75 -5.89 -11.67 -3.49
N GLN A 76 -4.78 -11.49 -2.77
CA GLN A 76 -3.69 -10.63 -3.20
C GLN A 76 -3.14 -11.04 -4.57
N THR A 77 -2.81 -12.31 -4.75
CA THR A 77 -2.22 -12.83 -6.00
C THR A 77 -3.18 -12.67 -7.17
N LYS A 78 -4.45 -13.02 -6.97
CA LYS A 78 -5.50 -12.87 -7.99
C LYS A 78 -5.73 -11.41 -8.36
N MET A 79 -5.74 -10.50 -7.37
CA MET A 79 -5.89 -9.07 -7.63
C MET A 79 -4.71 -8.50 -8.40
N MET A 80 -3.48 -8.89 -8.06
CA MET A 80 -2.28 -8.49 -8.80
C MET A 80 -2.31 -9.00 -10.25
N GLU A 81 -2.80 -10.22 -10.49
CA GLU A 81 -2.98 -10.75 -11.83
C GLU A 81 -4.03 -9.95 -12.63
N MET A 82 -5.19 -9.64 -12.03
CA MET A 82 -6.21 -8.82 -12.67
C MET A 82 -5.68 -7.42 -13.01
N LEU A 83 -4.91 -6.80 -12.11
CA LEU A 83 -4.29 -5.50 -12.36
C LEU A 83 -3.31 -5.56 -13.54
N ARG A 84 -2.53 -6.65 -13.64
CA ARG A 84 -1.63 -6.91 -14.77
C ARG A 84 -2.36 -6.90 -16.11
N GLN A 85 -3.56 -7.49 -16.17
CA GLN A 85 -4.39 -7.52 -17.38
C GLN A 85 -4.92 -6.14 -17.78
N THR A 86 -5.08 -5.22 -16.81
CA THR A 86 -5.54 -3.84 -17.07
C THR A 86 -4.41 -2.87 -17.43
N GLY A 87 -3.20 -3.36 -17.72
CA GLY A 87 -2.05 -2.52 -18.04
C GLY A 87 -1.32 -1.93 -16.82
N ARG A 88 -1.65 -2.38 -15.60
CA ARG A 88 -0.98 -1.95 -14.34
C ARG A 88 0.14 -2.91 -13.91
N ALA A 89 0.73 -3.62 -14.86
CA ALA A 89 1.71 -4.68 -14.62
C ALA A 89 3.02 -4.20 -13.98
N SER A 90 3.37 -2.91 -14.14
CA SER A 90 4.60 -2.34 -13.61
C SER A 90 4.51 -1.95 -12.12
N LEU A 91 3.29 -1.80 -11.59
CA LEU A 91 3.09 -1.32 -10.21
C LEU A 91 3.43 -2.43 -9.22
N LYS A 92 4.24 -2.09 -8.22
CA LYS A 92 4.60 -2.98 -7.11
C LYS A 92 3.63 -2.78 -5.96
N ALA A 93 3.28 -3.87 -5.27
CA ALA A 93 2.67 -3.79 -3.95
C ALA A 93 3.76 -3.37 -2.96
N MET A 94 3.63 -2.18 -2.38
CA MET A 94 4.70 -1.56 -1.59
C MET A 94 4.49 -1.71 -0.07
N LEU A 95 3.25 -1.68 0.42
CA LEU A 95 2.90 -1.94 1.83
C LEU A 95 1.43 -2.39 1.97
N SER A 96 1.15 -3.18 3.01
CA SER A 96 -0.19 -3.31 3.59
C SER A 96 -0.41 -2.20 4.61
N ALA A 97 -1.35 -1.31 4.33
CA ALA A 97 -1.90 -0.38 5.32
C ALA A 97 -3.07 -1.08 6.02
#